data_AF-A0A139XAV6-F1
#
_entry.id   AF-A0A139XAV6-F1
#
_cell.length_a   1.000
_cell.length_b   1.000
_cell.length_c   1.000
_cell.angle_alpha   90.00
_cell.angle_beta   90.00
_cell.angle_gamma   90.00
#
_symmetry.space_group_name_H-M   'P 1'
#
loop_
_entity.id
_entity.type
_entity.pdbx_description
1 polymer ?
#
loop_
_entity_poly.entity_id
_entity_poly.type
_entity_poly.pdbx_seq_one_letter_code
_entity_poly.pdbx_strand_id
1 'polypeptide(L)'
;MSTESPANSKEKSEFPVGPRLRNFLVAIVAIALSVALVLGLRTETTSASLTQLDEQSTPLEVALTNDKPSFVEFYANWCTVCQKMAPDIAQLEQQYVGKVNFVMLNVDNTKWLPEMLKYRVDGIPHFVYLSKDGEPITQAIGDQPRTVMASNLEALVAGAPLPYAQASGKVSQFSTPVAPTNTQDDPRSHGSQVVN
;
A
#
# COMPACT_ATOMS: atom_id res chain seq x y z
N MET A 1 96.23 26.68 14.38
CA MET A 1 95.94 27.90 15.17
C MET A 1 94.50 28.29 14.84
N SER A 2 93.54 27.72 15.57
CA SER A 2 92.78 28.42 16.63
C SER A 2 91.56 29.10 16.01
N THR A 3 90.43 28.39 15.95
CA THR A 3 89.27 28.52 16.87
C THR A 3 88.58 29.87 16.75
N GLU A 4 87.32 29.88 16.29
CA GLU A 4 86.18 30.22 17.14
C GLU A 4 84.84 30.05 16.40
N SER A 5 83.91 29.42 17.10
CA SER A 5 82.45 29.54 16.98
C SER A 5 82.04 30.17 18.32
N PRO A 6 81.04 31.07 18.41
CA PRO A 6 79.64 30.62 18.45
C PRO A 6 78.59 31.64 17.95
N ALA A 7 77.38 31.18 17.67
CA ALA A 7 76.15 31.68 18.33
C ALA A 7 74.87 31.20 17.61
N ASN A 8 74.12 30.45 18.40
CA ASN A 8 72.75 29.97 18.27
C ASN A 8 71.71 31.10 18.03
N SER A 9 70.82 30.92 17.05
CA SER A 9 69.46 31.45 17.09
C SER A 9 68.49 30.47 16.43
N LYS A 10 67.79 29.70 17.27
CA LYS A 10 66.59 28.94 16.91
C LYS A 10 65.51 29.90 16.40
N GLU A 11 65.32 29.97 15.09
CA GLU A 11 64.15 30.61 14.50
C GLU A 11 62.98 29.61 14.55
N LYS A 12 62.04 29.87 15.46
CA LYS A 12 60.84 29.08 15.67
C LYS A 12 59.90 29.38 14.50
N SER A 13 59.79 28.43 13.57
CA SER A 13 58.83 28.47 12.46
C SER A 13 57.39 28.48 12.98
N GLU A 14 56.81 29.67 13.11
CA GLU A 14 55.41 29.88 13.44
C GLU A 14 54.59 29.88 12.13
N PHE A 15 54.16 28.69 11.70
CA PHE A 15 53.17 28.58 10.63
C PHE A 15 51.80 29.06 11.15
N PRO A 16 51.09 29.98 10.46
CA PRO A 16 49.77 30.42 10.90
C PRO A 16 48.75 29.34 10.53
N VAL A 17 48.62 28.32 11.38
CA VAL A 17 47.70 27.17 11.19
C VAL A 17 46.25 27.52 11.54
N GLY A 18 46.02 28.66 12.21
CA GLY A 18 44.72 29.03 12.79
C GLY A 18 43.53 29.14 11.81
N PRO A 19 43.60 29.93 10.71
CA PRO A 19 42.43 30.19 9.88
C PRO A 19 42.16 29.08 8.85
N ARG A 20 43.21 28.43 8.30
CA ARG A 20 43.03 27.38 7.29
C ARG A 20 42.46 26.10 7.90
N LEU A 21 42.94 25.69 9.08
CA LEU A 21 42.44 24.50 9.78
C LEU A 21 40.99 24.67 10.23
N ARG A 22 40.63 25.86 10.73
CA ARG A 22 39.25 26.21 11.07
C ARG A 22 38.32 26.13 9.86
N ASN A 23 38.74 26.66 8.71
CA ASN A 23 37.95 26.62 7.49
C ASN A 23 37.77 25.17 6.98
N PHE A 24 38.80 24.32 7.08
CA PHE A 24 38.70 22.90 6.73
C PHE A 24 37.75 22.13 7.66
N LEU A 25 37.79 22.38 8.97
CA LEU A 25 36.88 21.75 9.93
C LEU A 25 35.42 22.17 9.69
N VAL A 26 35.17 23.45 9.40
CA VAL A 26 33.84 23.94 9.04
C VAL A 26 33.32 23.27 7.78
N ALA A 27 34.17 23.09 6.75
CA ALA A 27 33.78 22.41 5.52
C ALA A 27 33.42 20.93 5.75
N ILE A 28 34.18 20.21 6.57
CA ILE A 28 33.91 18.80 6.90
C ILE A 28 32.59 18.66 7.67
N VAL A 29 32.36 19.51 8.67
CA VAL A 29 31.11 19.50 9.44
C VAL A 29 29.92 19.84 8.55
N ALA A 30 30.05 20.81 7.64
CA ALA A 30 29.00 21.15 6.69
C ALA A 30 28.68 19.97 5.75
N ILE A 31 29.70 19.29 5.21
CA ILE A 31 29.50 18.12 4.35
C ILE A 31 28.84 16.99 5.13
N ALA A 32 29.30 16.69 6.35
CA ALA A 32 28.71 15.64 7.18
C ALA A 32 27.25 15.93 7.53
N LEU A 33 26.91 17.17 7.88
CA LEU A 33 25.54 17.61 8.13
C LEU A 33 24.69 17.56 6.86
N SER A 34 25.22 17.95 5.70
CA SER A 34 24.52 17.82 4.42
C SER A 34 24.25 16.36 4.06
N VAL A 35 25.21 15.46 4.28
CA VAL A 35 25.03 14.02 4.05
C VAL A 35 24.01 13.43 5.03
N ALA A 36 24.10 13.76 6.32
CA ALA A 36 23.13 13.31 7.31
C ALA A 36 21.71 13.84 7.01
N LEU A 37 21.59 15.10 6.58
CA LEU A 37 20.33 15.70 6.16
C LEU A 37 19.79 15.04 4.89
N VAL A 38 20.62 14.79 3.88
CA VAL A 38 20.20 14.08 2.66
C VAL A 38 19.77 12.65 2.97
N LEU A 39 20.52 11.91 3.79
CA LEU A 39 20.15 10.55 4.19
C LEU A 39 18.88 10.53 5.08
N GLY A 40 18.71 11.53 5.95
CA GLY A 40 17.50 11.70 6.78
C GLY A 40 16.27 12.17 6.01
N LEU A 41 16.43 12.91 4.90
CA LEU A 41 15.33 13.31 4.02
C LEU A 41 14.96 12.22 3.00
N ARG A 42 15.80 11.20 2.80
CA ARG A 42 15.50 10.07 1.89
C ARG A 42 14.46 9.12 2.45
N THR A 43 14.06 9.27 3.71
CA THR A 43 12.96 8.52 4.33
C THR A 43 11.60 9.21 4.19
N GLU A 44 11.50 10.29 3.42
CA GLU A 44 10.24 11.00 3.18
C GLU A 44 9.44 10.35 2.04
N THR A 45 8.55 9.45 2.45
CA THR A 45 7.17 9.30 1.96
C THR A 45 6.98 9.48 0.45
N THR A 46 7.27 8.44 -0.33
CA THR A 46 6.68 8.34 -1.68
C THR A 46 5.16 8.27 -1.51
N SER A 47 4.45 9.32 -1.89
CA SER A 47 2.99 9.30 -1.98
C SER A 47 2.61 8.24 -3.00
N ALA A 48 2.20 7.07 -2.53
CA ALA A 48 1.82 5.98 -3.41
C ALA A 48 0.61 6.40 -4.24
N SER A 49 0.79 6.48 -5.56
CA SER A 49 -0.30 6.66 -6.51
C SER A 49 -0.75 5.31 -7.04
N LEU A 50 -2.00 5.22 -7.50
CA LEU A 50 -2.54 3.99 -8.09
C LEU A 50 -1.73 3.55 -9.32
N THR A 51 -1.29 4.50 -10.15
CA THR A 51 -0.44 4.21 -11.32
C THR A 51 0.90 3.61 -10.89
N GLN A 52 1.54 4.16 -9.86
CA GLN A 52 2.82 3.63 -9.39
C GLN A 52 2.67 2.23 -8.80
N LEU A 53 1.63 1.98 -8.01
CA LEU A 53 1.37 0.65 -7.47
C LEU A 53 1.08 -0.36 -8.56
N ASP A 54 0.34 0.03 -9.60
CA ASP A 54 0.05 -0.85 -10.75
C ASP A 54 1.32 -1.22 -11.51
N GLU A 55 2.17 -0.23 -11.81
CA GLU A 55 3.47 -0.43 -12.45
C GLU A 55 4.43 -1.33 -11.65
N GLN A 56 4.32 -1.31 -10.32
CA GLN A 56 5.17 -2.10 -9.41
C GLN A 56 4.57 -3.47 -9.07
N SER A 57 3.28 -3.67 -9.35
CA SER A 57 2.56 -4.88 -8.98
C SER A 57 3.07 -6.12 -9.70
N THR A 58 2.91 -7.28 -9.05
CA THR A 58 3.20 -8.58 -9.65
C THR A 58 2.20 -8.84 -10.79
N PRO A 59 2.67 -9.19 -12.01
CA PRO A 59 1.76 -9.60 -13.08
C PRO A 59 0.92 -10.80 -12.66
N LEU A 60 -0.38 -10.78 -12.97
CA LEU A 60 -1.32 -11.83 -12.54
C LEU A 60 -0.85 -13.24 -12.94
N GLU A 61 -0.32 -13.40 -14.15
CA GLU A 61 0.14 -14.69 -14.67
C GLU A 61 1.31 -15.25 -13.85
N VAL A 62 2.18 -14.37 -13.34
CA VAL A 62 3.27 -14.74 -12.42
C VAL A 62 2.72 -15.06 -11.04
N ALA A 63 1.77 -14.25 -10.54
CA ALA A 63 1.18 -14.43 -9.23
C ALA A 63 0.44 -15.78 -9.07
N LEU A 64 -0.13 -16.29 -10.18
CA LEU A 64 -0.83 -17.59 -10.21
C LEU A 64 0.10 -18.80 -10.34
N THR A 65 1.40 -18.60 -10.59
CA THR A 65 2.33 -19.70 -10.92
C THR A 65 3.59 -19.75 -10.06
N ASN A 66 3.81 -18.77 -9.18
CA ASN A 66 5.04 -18.65 -8.39
C ASN A 66 4.94 -19.21 -6.95
N ASP A 67 3.93 -20.03 -6.67
CA ASP A 67 3.68 -20.72 -5.38
C ASP A 67 3.56 -19.78 -4.15
N LYS A 68 3.24 -18.51 -4.36
CA LYS A 68 2.98 -17.54 -3.28
C LYS A 68 1.50 -17.17 -3.23
N PRO A 69 0.94 -16.93 -2.03
CA PRO A 69 -0.39 -16.36 -1.94
C PRO A 69 -0.42 -14.97 -2.56
N SER A 70 -1.59 -14.54 -3.03
CA SER A 70 -1.75 -13.28 -3.74
C SER A 70 -2.88 -12.43 -3.16
N PHE A 71 -2.65 -11.13 -3.10
CA PHE A 71 -3.63 -10.11 -2.80
C PHE A 71 -3.87 -9.29 -4.07
N VAL A 72 -5.07 -9.42 -4.61
CA VAL A 72 -5.47 -8.77 -5.87
C VAL A 72 -6.41 -7.63 -5.56
N GLU A 73 -6.13 -6.44 -6.09
CA GLU A 73 -7.04 -5.28 -6.08
C GLU A 73 -7.53 -4.96 -7.49
N PHE A 74 -8.85 -4.95 -7.67
CA PHE A 74 -9.49 -4.32 -8.80
C PHE A 74 -9.79 -2.86 -8.47
N TYR A 75 -9.29 -1.95 -9.31
CA TYR A 75 -9.34 -0.51 -9.06
C TYR A 75 -9.61 0.27 -10.35
N ALA A 76 -9.77 1.59 -10.24
CA ALA A 76 -9.74 2.50 -11.37
C ALA A 76 -9.06 3.83 -11.00
N ASN A 77 -8.51 4.54 -11.97
CA ASN A 77 -7.87 5.84 -11.72
C ASN A 77 -8.87 6.90 -11.24
N TRP A 78 -10.14 6.80 -11.66
CA TRP A 78 -11.22 7.71 -11.23
C TRP A 78 -11.82 7.36 -9.86
N CYS A 79 -11.39 6.27 -9.24
CA CYS A 79 -11.91 5.80 -7.95
C CYS A 79 -11.24 6.52 -6.78
N THR A 80 -11.94 7.49 -6.18
CA THR A 80 -11.43 8.26 -5.03
C THR A 80 -11.10 7.39 -3.82
N VAL A 81 -11.91 6.35 -3.55
CA VAL A 81 -11.67 5.43 -2.42
C VAL A 81 -10.40 4.61 -2.64
N CYS A 82 -10.18 4.12 -3.87
CA CYS A 82 -8.96 3.42 -4.25
C CYS A 82 -7.72 4.32 -4.05
N GLN A 83 -7.79 5.58 -4.51
CA GLN A 83 -6.71 6.56 -4.31
C GLN A 83 -6.41 6.81 -2.82
N LYS A 84 -7.45 6.91 -1.99
CA LYS A 84 -7.31 7.07 -0.53
C LYS A 84 -6.60 5.88 0.12
N MET A 85 -6.84 4.66 -0.38
CA MET A 85 -6.26 3.43 0.17
C MET A 85 -4.85 3.13 -0.34
N ALA A 86 -4.43 3.72 -1.48
CA ALA A 86 -3.12 3.47 -2.08
C ALA A 86 -1.93 3.58 -1.09
N PRO A 87 -1.84 4.60 -0.20
CA PRO A 87 -0.75 4.67 0.79
C PRO A 87 -0.72 3.51 1.78
N ASP A 88 -1.88 2.95 2.15
CA ASP A 88 -1.96 1.79 3.04
C ASP A 88 -1.54 0.52 2.31
N ILE A 89 -1.96 0.35 1.06
CA ILE A 89 -1.60 -0.79 0.21
C ILE A 89 -0.09 -0.81 -0.05
N ALA A 90 0.50 0.34 -0.39
CA ALA A 90 1.94 0.47 -0.56
C ALA A 90 2.74 0.06 0.69
N GLN A 91 2.26 0.45 1.87
CA GLN A 91 2.91 0.07 3.12
C GLN A 91 2.78 -1.42 3.42
N LEU A 92 1.63 -2.02 3.09
CA LEU A 92 1.44 -3.47 3.20
C LEU A 92 2.33 -4.22 2.21
N GLU A 93 2.41 -3.77 0.97
CA GLU A 93 3.29 -4.33 -0.04
C GLU A 93 4.74 -4.37 0.46
N GLN A 94 5.23 -3.25 1.00
CA GLN A 94 6.56 -3.15 1.60
C GLN A 94 6.75 -4.09 2.81
N GLN A 95 5.73 -4.23 3.66
CA GLN A 95 5.77 -5.11 4.84
C GLN A 95 5.80 -6.59 4.47
N TYR A 96 5.16 -6.97 3.36
CA TYR A 96 5.00 -8.35 2.92
C TYR A 96 5.84 -8.69 1.67
N VAL A 97 6.84 -7.87 1.34
CA VAL A 97 7.76 -8.10 0.21
C VAL A 97 8.29 -9.52 0.24
N GLY A 98 8.14 -10.20 -0.90
CA GLY A 98 8.61 -11.56 -1.09
C GLY A 98 7.74 -12.65 -0.45
N LYS A 99 6.75 -12.31 0.37
CA LYS A 99 5.84 -13.26 1.03
C LYS A 99 4.47 -13.36 0.36
N VAL A 100 3.94 -12.23 -0.13
CA VAL A 100 2.65 -12.14 -0.81
C VAL A 100 2.85 -11.41 -2.14
N ASN A 101 2.19 -11.88 -3.20
CA ASN A 101 2.10 -11.11 -4.43
C ASN A 101 1.02 -10.02 -4.28
N PHE A 102 1.36 -8.78 -4.61
CA PHE A 102 0.38 -7.71 -4.76
C PHE A 102 0.09 -7.56 -6.24
N VAL A 103 -1.17 -7.68 -6.65
CA VAL A 103 -1.60 -7.61 -8.04
C VAL A 103 -2.63 -6.51 -8.16
N MET A 104 -2.42 -5.57 -9.08
CA MET A 104 -3.39 -4.54 -9.38
C MET A 104 -4.00 -4.78 -10.75
N LEU A 105 -5.32 -4.67 -10.84
CA LEU A 105 -6.07 -4.88 -12.08
C LEU A 105 -7.00 -3.69 -12.32
N ASN A 106 -6.63 -2.84 -13.26
CA ASN A 106 -7.44 -1.67 -13.61
C ASN A 106 -8.70 -2.10 -14.38
N VAL A 107 -9.89 -1.83 -13.85
CA VAL A 107 -11.17 -2.25 -14.44
C VAL A 107 -11.48 -1.57 -15.78
N ASP A 108 -10.84 -0.43 -16.08
CA ASP A 108 -10.96 0.23 -17.38
C ASP A 108 -10.20 -0.53 -18.50
N ASN A 109 -9.30 -1.46 -18.12
CA ASN A 109 -8.56 -2.29 -19.07
C ASN A 109 -9.33 -3.58 -19.39
N THR A 110 -9.81 -3.68 -20.64
CA THR A 110 -10.60 -4.82 -21.12
C THR A 110 -9.86 -6.16 -21.10
N LYS A 111 -8.52 -6.16 -20.99
CA LYS A 111 -7.72 -7.39 -20.76
C LYS A 111 -8.26 -8.18 -19.57
N TRP A 112 -8.73 -7.49 -18.53
CA TRP A 112 -9.14 -8.08 -17.26
C TRP A 112 -10.62 -8.48 -17.18
N LEU A 113 -11.36 -8.41 -18.31
CA LEU A 113 -12.75 -8.87 -18.38
C LEU A 113 -12.95 -10.32 -17.88
N PRO A 114 -12.11 -11.30 -18.25
CA PRO A 114 -12.24 -12.67 -17.75
C PRO A 114 -12.13 -12.75 -16.21
N GLU A 115 -11.19 -12.01 -15.62
CA GLU A 115 -10.98 -11.96 -14.17
C GLU A 115 -12.12 -11.25 -13.46
N MET A 116 -12.59 -10.12 -14.00
CA MET A 116 -13.74 -9.39 -13.46
C MET A 116 -14.99 -10.28 -13.42
N LEU A 117 -15.22 -11.09 -14.48
CA LEU A 117 -16.31 -12.06 -14.51
C LEU A 117 -16.08 -13.23 -13.53
N LYS A 118 -14.86 -13.79 -13.50
CA LYS A 118 -14.49 -14.90 -12.61
C LYS A 118 -14.69 -14.55 -11.14
N TYR A 119 -14.27 -13.36 -10.73
CA TYR A 119 -14.35 -12.89 -9.34
C TYR A 119 -15.60 -12.07 -9.05
N ARG A 120 -16.51 -11.90 -10.02
CA ARG A 120 -17.76 -11.13 -9.90
C ARG A 120 -17.53 -9.71 -9.39
N VAL A 121 -16.63 -8.99 -10.04
CA VAL A 121 -16.30 -7.61 -9.71
C VAL A 121 -17.46 -6.71 -10.16
N ASP A 122 -18.28 -6.28 -9.21
CA ASP A 122 -19.45 -5.42 -9.40
C ASP A 122 -19.33 -4.05 -8.70
N GLY A 123 -18.22 -3.80 -7.99
CA GLY A 123 -17.86 -2.53 -7.38
C GLY A 123 -16.36 -2.44 -7.15
N ILE A 124 -15.85 -1.23 -6.92
CA ILE A 124 -14.43 -0.97 -6.63
C ILE A 124 -14.23 -0.06 -5.39
N PRO A 125 -13.14 -0.21 -4.63
CA PRO A 125 -12.11 -1.25 -4.79
C PRO A 125 -12.65 -2.65 -4.47
N HIS A 126 -12.20 -3.65 -5.22
CA HIS A 126 -12.55 -5.07 -4.98
C HIS A 126 -11.28 -5.84 -4.68
N PHE A 127 -11.23 -6.48 -3.54
CA PHE A 127 -10.08 -7.25 -3.08
C PHE A 127 -10.36 -8.74 -3.17
N VAL A 128 -9.40 -9.50 -3.69
CA VAL A 128 -9.46 -10.97 -3.75
C VAL A 128 -8.20 -11.53 -3.11
N TYR A 129 -8.36 -12.39 -2.11
CA TYR A 129 -7.27 -13.10 -1.46
C TYR A 129 -7.17 -14.49 -2.06
N LEU A 130 -6.07 -14.77 -2.75
CA LEU A 130 -5.79 -16.05 -3.40
C LEU A 130 -4.82 -16.86 -2.56
N SER A 131 -5.09 -18.15 -2.43
CA SER A 131 -4.13 -19.13 -1.92
C SER A 131 -2.91 -19.22 -2.84
N LYS A 132 -1.84 -19.89 -2.36
CA LYS A 132 -0.66 -20.22 -3.18
C LYS A 132 -0.97 -21.03 -4.43
N ASP A 133 -2.09 -21.75 -4.45
CA ASP A 133 -2.53 -22.57 -5.57
C ASP A 133 -3.38 -21.75 -6.57
N GLY A 134 -3.52 -20.44 -6.36
CA GLY A 134 -4.28 -19.53 -7.22
C GLY A 134 -5.79 -19.54 -6.98
N GLU A 135 -6.28 -20.32 -6.02
CA GLU A 135 -7.70 -20.43 -5.69
C GLU A 135 -8.17 -19.29 -4.76
N PRO A 136 -9.34 -18.67 -5.00
CA PRO A 136 -9.87 -17.60 -4.17
C PRO A 136 -10.35 -18.10 -2.82
N ILE A 137 -9.81 -17.52 -1.74
CA ILE A 137 -10.19 -17.83 -0.35
C ILE A 137 -11.32 -16.92 0.10
N THR A 138 -11.18 -15.61 -0.12
CA THR A 138 -12.19 -14.62 0.27
C THR A 138 -12.09 -13.37 -0.58
N GLN A 139 -13.11 -12.53 -0.51
CA GLN A 139 -13.20 -11.27 -1.22
C GLN A 139 -13.78 -10.19 -0.32
N ALA A 140 -13.44 -8.93 -0.60
CA ALA A 140 -14.01 -7.77 0.08
C ALA A 140 -14.21 -6.63 -0.93
N ILE A 141 -15.28 -5.85 -0.76
CA ILE A 141 -15.59 -4.71 -1.64
C ILE A 141 -15.67 -3.44 -0.79
N GLY A 142 -15.13 -2.34 -1.31
CA GLY A 142 -15.16 -1.03 -0.67
C GLY A 142 -14.01 -0.79 0.30
N ASP A 143 -14.05 0.36 0.99
CA ASP A 143 -13.01 0.82 1.93
C ASP A 143 -12.71 -0.25 2.99
N GLN A 144 -11.45 -0.69 3.06
CA GLN A 144 -10.97 -1.66 4.06
C GLN A 144 -9.97 -0.98 5.00
N PRO A 145 -10.17 -1.07 6.33
CA PRO A 145 -9.16 -0.62 7.27
C PRO A 145 -7.85 -1.39 7.06
N ARG A 146 -6.72 -0.69 7.05
CA ARG A 146 -5.39 -1.31 6.90
C ARG A 146 -5.15 -2.48 7.85
N THR A 147 -5.61 -2.38 9.10
CA THR A 147 -5.44 -3.43 10.12
C THR A 147 -6.19 -4.72 9.76
N VAL A 148 -7.34 -4.61 9.10
CA VAL A 148 -8.12 -5.74 8.59
C VAL A 148 -7.35 -6.43 7.46
N MET A 149 -6.89 -5.65 6.48
CA MET A 149 -6.06 -6.18 5.37
C MET A 149 -4.79 -6.83 5.91
N ALA A 150 -4.07 -6.17 6.83
CA ALA A 150 -2.85 -6.70 7.44
C ALA A 150 -3.08 -8.03 8.16
N SER A 151 -4.18 -8.15 8.92
CA SER A 151 -4.50 -9.38 9.65
C SER A 151 -4.86 -10.53 8.70
N ASN A 152 -5.58 -10.24 7.62
CA ASN A 152 -5.87 -11.23 6.58
C ASN A 152 -4.60 -11.66 5.84
N LEU A 153 -3.69 -10.72 5.51
CA LEU A 153 -2.42 -11.02 4.87
C LEU A 153 -1.50 -11.88 5.75
N GLU A 154 -1.43 -11.60 7.05
CA GLU A 154 -0.67 -12.41 8.00
C GLU A 154 -1.22 -13.84 8.06
N ALA A 155 -2.53 -14.00 8.19
CA ALA A 155 -3.18 -15.31 8.17
C ALA A 155 -2.97 -16.04 6.83
N LEU A 156 -3.02 -15.30 5.72
CA LEU A 156 -2.81 -15.81 4.37
C LEU A 156 -1.40 -16.38 4.18
N VAL A 157 -0.37 -15.66 4.65
CA VAL A 157 1.03 -16.13 4.65
C VAL A 157 1.20 -17.37 5.53
N ALA A 158 0.50 -17.43 6.67
CA ALA A 158 0.53 -18.57 7.57
C ALA A 158 -0.27 -19.79 7.06
N GLY A 159 -1.04 -19.66 5.97
CA GLY A 159 -1.97 -20.69 5.52
C GLY A 159 -3.13 -20.94 6.50
N ALA A 160 -3.44 -19.96 7.35
CA ALA A 160 -4.49 -20.04 8.36
C ALA A 160 -5.81 -19.42 7.83
N PRO A 161 -6.96 -19.74 8.45
CA PRO A 161 -8.22 -19.08 8.13
C PRO A 161 -8.13 -17.56 8.30
N LEU A 162 -8.60 -16.80 7.31
CA LEU A 162 -8.56 -15.34 7.33
C LEU A 162 -9.56 -14.80 8.37
N PRO A 163 -9.11 -14.03 9.38
CA PRO A 163 -9.94 -13.61 10.52
C PRO A 163 -11.11 -12.71 10.11
N TYR A 164 -10.99 -11.98 9.01
CA TYR A 164 -12.03 -11.08 8.49
C TYR A 164 -12.60 -11.55 7.15
N ALA A 165 -12.39 -12.81 6.76
CA ALA A 165 -13.11 -13.43 5.66
C ALA A 165 -14.57 -13.64 6.09
N GLN A 166 -15.41 -12.61 5.97
CA GLN A 166 -16.85 -12.75 6.16
C GLN A 166 -17.48 -12.77 4.77
N ALA A 167 -17.86 -13.98 4.33
CA ALA A 167 -18.55 -14.20 3.05
C ALA A 167 -19.88 -13.44 2.93
N SER A 168 -20.40 -12.89 4.04
CA SER A 168 -21.50 -11.94 4.12
C SER A 168 -21.39 -11.24 5.48
N GLY A 169 -21.56 -9.92 5.53
CA GLY A 169 -21.62 -9.21 6.80
C GLY A 169 -22.71 -9.80 7.71
N LYS A 170 -22.53 -9.71 9.03
CA LYS A 170 -23.60 -10.07 9.98
C LYS A 170 -24.78 -9.13 9.75
N VAL A 171 -25.78 -9.56 9.00
CA VAL A 171 -27.04 -8.83 8.89
C VAL A 171 -27.75 -8.95 10.23
N SER A 172 -28.26 -7.82 10.74
CA SER A 172 -29.19 -7.85 11.87
C SER A 172 -30.36 -8.74 11.51
N GLN A 173 -30.75 -9.65 12.40
CA GLN A 173 -31.98 -10.40 12.22
C GLN A 173 -33.15 -9.44 12.36
N PHE A 174 -33.82 -9.14 11.25
CA PHE A 174 -35.06 -8.40 11.25
C PHE A 174 -36.20 -9.39 11.50
N SER A 175 -36.86 -9.27 12.64
CA SER A 175 -38.15 -9.93 12.89
C SER A 175 -39.25 -8.93 12.57
N THR A 176 -40.08 -9.23 11.57
CA THR A 176 -41.27 -8.43 11.26
C THR A 176 -42.22 -8.43 12.46
N PRO A 177 -42.53 -7.27 13.08
CA PRO A 177 -43.43 -7.21 14.23
C PRO A 177 -44.91 -7.50 13.88
N VAL A 178 -45.25 -7.50 12.59
CA VAL A 178 -46.62 -7.59 12.10
C VAL A 178 -46.71 -8.73 11.11
N ALA A 179 -47.54 -9.74 11.41
CA ALA A 179 -47.95 -10.72 10.44
C ALA A 179 -48.76 -10.02 9.33
N PRO A 180 -48.55 -10.34 8.04
CA PRO A 180 -49.39 -9.78 6.99
C PRO A 180 -50.84 -10.19 7.24
N THR A 181 -51.66 -9.26 7.72
CA THR A 181 -53.10 -9.37 7.64
C THR A 181 -53.45 -9.42 6.15
N ASN A 182 -54.40 -10.27 5.74
CA ASN A 182 -54.95 -10.37 4.38
C ASN A 182 -55.70 -9.09 3.95
N THR A 183 -55.14 -7.91 4.18
CA THR A 183 -55.60 -6.65 3.59
C THR A 183 -54.85 -6.47 2.28
N GLN A 184 -55.63 -6.45 1.20
CA GLN A 184 -55.20 -6.25 -0.17
C GLN A 184 -54.80 -4.79 -0.40
N ASP A 185 -53.80 -4.32 0.34
CA ASP A 185 -53.16 -3.03 0.09
C ASP A 185 -52.04 -3.25 -0.92
N ASP A 186 -52.43 -3.51 -2.17
CA ASP A 186 -51.52 -3.42 -3.32
C ASP A 186 -51.20 -1.94 -3.56
N PRO A 187 -49.94 -1.48 -3.45
CA PRO A 187 -49.56 -0.09 -3.73
C PRO A 187 -49.90 0.38 -5.15
N ARG A 188 -50.18 -0.55 -6.08
CA ARG A 188 -50.60 -0.28 -7.45
C ARG A 188 -52.12 -0.20 -7.63
N SER A 189 -52.90 -0.44 -6.56
CA SER A 189 -54.38 -0.43 -6.62
C SER A 189 -55.00 0.96 -6.73
N HIS A 190 -54.21 2.04 -6.56
CA HIS A 190 -54.68 3.42 -6.72
C HIS A 190 -54.77 3.89 -8.18
N GLY A 191 -54.31 3.09 -9.15
CA GLY A 191 -54.48 3.35 -10.57
C GLY A 191 -55.86 2.90 -11.04
N SER A 192 -56.82 3.82 -11.03
CA SER A 192 -58.18 3.67 -11.58
C SER A 192 -58.26 2.72 -12.78
N GLN A 193 -59.12 1.71 -12.69
CA GLN A 193 -59.59 0.91 -13.83
C GLN A 193 -60.13 1.88 -14.90
N VAL A 194 -59.42 2.00 -16.03
CA VAL A 194 -59.93 2.71 -17.19
C VAL A 194 -60.98 1.80 -17.82
N VAL A 195 -62.25 2.00 -17.45
CA VAL A 195 -63.37 1.42 -18.18
C VAL A 195 -63.64 2.31 -19.39
N ASN A 196 -63.20 1.85 -20.57
CA ASN A 196 -63.90 1.99 -21.85
C ASN A 196 -63.32 1.05 -22.89
#